data_AF-A0A8K0HY84-F1
#
_entry.id   AF-A0A8K0HY84-F1
#
_cell.length_a   1.000
_cell.length_b   1.000
_cell.length_c   1.000
_cell.angle_alpha   90.00
_cell.angle_beta   90.00
_cell.angle_gamma   90.00
#
_symmetry.space_group_name_H-M   'P 1'
#
loop_
_entity.id
_entity.type
_entity.pdbx_description
1 polymer ?
#
loop_
_entity_poly.entity_id
_entity_poly.type
_entity_poly.pdbx_seq_one_letter_code
_entity_poly.pdbx_strand_id
1 'polypeptide(L)'
;MGNLKIVTTGILFRLFLRRKLSNLQWMAIVLLAVGTTTSQVKGCGEASCDSLFSAPIQGYMLGLLSACLSALAGVYTEYLMKKNNDSLYWQNVQLYTFGAIFNMARLLLDDFRVGFEKGPWWQRLVNGYSTTTWMVVLNLGTTGLLVSWLMKYADNIVKVYSTSMAMLLTMILSIFLFNFKPTMQLFLGIVICMISLHMYFAPVHMLVDLPITKTPTVTLNEVAVKRAGES
;
A
#
# COMPACT_ATOMS: atom_id res chain seq x y z
N MET A 1 11.23 -1.70 -9.28
CA MET A 1 11.21 -2.78 -8.26
C MET A 1 10.21 -2.54 -7.14
N GLY A 2 9.94 -1.29 -6.73
CA GLY A 2 9.06 -1.00 -5.58
C GLY A 2 7.62 -1.55 -5.65
N ASN A 3 7.09 -1.85 -6.83
CA ASN A 3 5.72 -2.37 -6.98
C ASN A 3 5.60 -3.87 -6.71
N LEU A 4 6.71 -4.62 -6.68
CA LEU A 4 6.72 -6.03 -6.27
C LEU A 4 6.21 -6.20 -4.84
N LYS A 5 6.39 -5.17 -4.00
CA LYS A 5 5.86 -5.13 -2.63
C LYS A 5 4.34 -5.35 -2.59
N ILE A 6 3.61 -5.00 -3.65
CA ILE A 6 2.14 -5.16 -3.72
C ILE A 6 1.77 -6.64 -3.72
N VAL A 7 2.44 -7.44 -4.56
CA VAL A 7 2.23 -8.88 -4.63
C VAL A 7 2.69 -9.57 -3.34
N THR A 8 3.87 -9.19 -2.82
CA THR A 8 4.38 -9.73 -1.55
C THR A 8 3.48 -9.37 -0.37
N THR A 9 2.89 -8.17 -0.35
CA THR A 9 1.89 -7.77 0.65
C THR A 9 0.65 -8.65 0.57
N GLY A 10 0.15 -8.97 -0.62
CA GLY A 10 -0.99 -9.90 -0.78
C GLY A 10 -0.72 -11.31 -0.23
N ILE A 11 0.49 -11.85 -0.46
CA ILE A 11 0.91 -13.15 0.08
C ILE A 11 1.00 -13.11 1.61
N LEU A 12 1.65 -12.07 2.16
CA LEU A 12 1.80 -11.89 3.60
C LEU A 12 0.48 -11.60 4.30
N PHE A 13 -0.45 -10.90 3.63
CA PHE A 13 -1.80 -10.65 4.14
C PHE A 13 -2.58 -11.96 4.32
N ARG A 14 -2.47 -12.90 3.36
CA ARG A 14 -3.05 -14.24 3.50
C ARG A 14 -2.43 -15.03 4.66
N LEU A 15 -1.12 -14.88 4.86
CA LEU A 15 -0.37 -15.65 5.87
C LEU A 15 -0.58 -15.11 7.30
N PHE A 16 -0.51 -13.79 7.50
CA PHE A 16 -0.57 -13.15 8.83
C PHE A 16 -1.96 -12.71 9.26
N LEU A 17 -2.80 -12.17 8.36
CA LEU A 17 -4.16 -11.72 8.70
C LEU A 17 -5.23 -12.80 8.54
N ARG A 18 -4.84 -14.01 8.09
CA ARG A 18 -5.71 -15.19 7.87
C ARG A 18 -7.00 -14.92 7.09
N ARG A 19 -7.06 -13.82 6.33
CA ARG A 19 -8.21 -13.50 5.49
C ARG A 19 -8.19 -14.34 4.22
N LYS A 20 -9.30 -15.03 3.95
CA LYS A 20 -9.48 -15.80 2.71
C LYS A 20 -9.80 -14.82 1.58
N LEU A 21 -8.83 -14.61 0.68
CA LEU A 21 -9.02 -13.85 -0.55
C LEU A 21 -9.57 -14.78 -1.64
N SER A 22 -10.57 -14.31 -2.38
CA SER A 22 -11.09 -15.03 -3.55
C SER A 22 -10.11 -14.99 -4.72
N ASN A 23 -10.26 -15.89 -5.70
CA ASN A 23 -9.41 -15.89 -6.90
C ASN A 23 -9.50 -14.57 -7.68
N LEU A 24 -10.70 -13.96 -7.70
CA LEU A 24 -10.95 -12.66 -8.31
C LEU A 24 -10.20 -11.52 -7.59
N GLN A 25 -10.18 -11.57 -6.26
CA GLN A 25 -9.42 -10.60 -5.45
C GLN A 25 -7.91 -10.75 -5.66
N TRP A 26 -7.41 -11.98 -5.83
CA TRP A 26 -6.02 -12.24 -6.21
C TRP A 26 -5.68 -11.64 -7.58
N MET A 27 -6.53 -11.85 -8.58
CA MET A 27 -6.37 -11.24 -9.90
C MET A 27 -6.37 -9.71 -9.79
N ALA A 28 -7.22 -9.12 -8.95
CA ALA A 28 -7.28 -7.67 -8.76
C ALA A 28 -5.98 -7.12 -8.17
N ILE A 29 -5.40 -7.80 -7.16
CA ILE A 29 -4.13 -7.40 -6.56
C ILE A 29 -2.98 -7.48 -7.57
N VAL A 30 -2.93 -8.53 -8.39
CA VAL A 30 -1.92 -8.66 -9.46
C VAL A 30 -2.11 -7.54 -10.49
N LEU A 31 -3.34 -7.28 -10.92
CA LEU A 31 -3.66 -6.23 -11.88
C LEU A 31 -3.28 -4.84 -11.35
N LEU A 32 -3.44 -4.60 -10.06
CA LEU A 32 -3.01 -3.36 -9.38
C LEU A 32 -1.49 -3.22 -9.38
N ALA A 33 -0.76 -4.31 -9.13
CA ALA A 33 0.69 -4.32 -9.22
C ALA A 33 1.16 -3.98 -10.65
N VAL A 34 0.50 -4.56 -11.67
CA VAL A 34 0.76 -4.24 -13.07
C VAL A 34 0.45 -2.77 -13.37
N GLY A 35 -0.72 -2.26 -13.00
CA GLY A 35 -1.10 -0.87 -13.26
C GLY A 35 -0.14 0.15 -12.64
N THR A 36 0.28 -0.09 -11.39
CA THR A 36 1.27 0.77 -10.70
C THR A 36 2.68 0.64 -11.28
N THR A 37 3.07 -0.52 -11.82
CA THR A 37 4.32 -0.63 -12.60
C THR A 37 4.23 0.16 -13.90
N THR A 38 3.17 -0.01 -14.66
CA THR A 38 2.95 0.67 -15.94
C THR A 38 2.98 2.19 -15.76
N SER A 39 2.33 2.72 -14.72
CA SER A 39 2.32 4.17 -14.48
C SER A 39 3.69 4.76 -14.12
N GLN A 40 4.62 3.94 -13.64
CA GLN A 40 5.97 4.34 -13.25
C GLN A 40 7.04 4.01 -14.32
N VAL A 41 6.65 3.43 -15.45
CA VAL A 41 7.57 3.24 -16.59
C VAL A 41 7.85 4.61 -17.21
N LYS A 42 9.11 5.04 -17.19
CA LYS A 42 9.56 6.22 -17.93
C LYS A 42 9.39 5.96 -19.43
N GLY A 43 8.83 6.92 -20.17
CA GLY A 43 8.68 6.79 -21.62
C GLY A 43 10.04 6.64 -22.32
N CYS A 44 10.13 5.79 -23.35
CA CYS A 44 11.33 5.61 -24.19
C CYS A 44 11.59 6.86 -25.06
N GLY A 45 11.98 7.97 -24.43
CA GLY A 45 12.30 9.22 -25.12
C GLY A 45 13.43 10.04 -24.49
N GLU A 46 13.92 9.69 -23.30
CA GLU A 46 14.96 10.48 -22.60
C GLU A 46 16.21 9.71 -22.15
N ALA A 47 16.29 8.40 -22.33
CA ALA A 47 17.55 7.66 -22.24
C ALA A 47 17.36 6.26 -22.85
N SER A 48 18.35 5.84 -23.65
CA SER A 48 18.57 4.50 -24.21
C SER A 48 17.85 3.35 -23.49
N CYS A 49 16.86 2.75 -24.17
CA CYS A 49 16.08 1.60 -23.69
C CYS A 49 16.83 0.25 -23.73
N ASP A 50 18.12 0.26 -24.10
CA ASP A 50 18.97 -0.94 -24.21
C ASP A 50 19.51 -1.48 -22.87
N SER A 51 19.27 -0.80 -21.75
CA SER A 51 19.83 -1.18 -20.45
C SER A 51 18.78 -1.41 -19.35
N LEU A 52 17.54 -1.76 -19.72
CA LEU A 52 16.49 -2.11 -18.76
C LEU A 52 16.87 -3.29 -17.83
N PHE A 53 17.73 -4.19 -18.30
CA PHE A 53 18.22 -5.33 -17.51
C PHE A 53 19.67 -5.21 -17.04
N SER A 54 20.36 -4.10 -17.34
CA SER A 54 21.81 -3.96 -17.09
C SER A 54 22.18 -3.63 -15.63
N ALA A 55 21.19 -3.60 -14.73
CA ALA A 55 21.47 -3.41 -13.31
C ALA A 55 22.23 -4.63 -12.73
N PRO A 56 23.18 -4.43 -11.80
CA PRO A 56 23.88 -5.52 -11.14
C PRO A 56 22.91 -6.48 -10.44
N ILE A 57 23.21 -7.79 -10.43
CA ILE A 57 22.37 -8.81 -9.77
C ILE A 57 22.10 -8.51 -8.29
N GLN A 58 23.08 -7.88 -7.62
CA GLN A 58 22.97 -7.41 -6.25
C GLN A 58 21.87 -6.35 -6.08
N GLY A 59 21.66 -5.47 -7.08
CA GLY A 59 20.60 -4.47 -7.07
C GLY A 59 19.21 -5.10 -7.13
N TYR A 60 19.04 -6.16 -7.93
CA TYR A 60 17.79 -6.93 -7.96
C TYR A 60 17.51 -7.64 -6.64
N MET A 61 18.52 -8.28 -6.05
CA MET A 61 18.38 -8.99 -4.77
C MET A 61 18.04 -8.05 -3.61
N LEU A 62 18.72 -6.90 -3.51
CA LEU A 62 18.40 -5.88 -2.51
C LEU A 62 17.02 -5.24 -2.74
N GLY A 63 16.63 -5.06 -4.01
CA GLY A 63 15.31 -4.56 -4.38
C GLY A 63 14.18 -5.52 -3.95
N LEU A 64 14.37 -6.83 -4.15
CA LEU A 64 13.43 -7.85 -3.70
C LEU A 64 13.34 -7.88 -2.17
N LEU A 65 14.49 -7.89 -1.48
CA LEU A 65 14.53 -7.88 -0.02
C LEU A 65 13.82 -6.66 0.56
N SER A 66 14.08 -5.47 0.01
CA SER A 66 13.43 -4.22 0.39
C SER A 66 11.90 -4.28 0.21
N ALA A 67 11.43 -4.83 -0.92
CA ALA A 67 10.01 -5.03 -1.16
C ALA A 67 9.35 -5.96 -0.13
N CYS A 68 10.02 -7.07 0.23
CA CYS A 68 9.55 -8.00 1.25
C CYS A 68 9.50 -7.36 2.64
N LEU A 69 10.54 -6.64 3.05
CA LEU A 69 10.58 -5.94 4.33
C LEU A 69 9.52 -4.84 4.42
N SER A 70 9.31 -4.09 3.34
CA SER A 70 8.28 -3.05 3.28
C SER A 70 6.87 -3.64 3.40
N ALA A 71 6.61 -4.76 2.71
CA ALA A 71 5.35 -5.49 2.81
C ALA A 71 5.11 -6.06 4.21
N LEU A 72 6.12 -6.71 4.81
CA LEU A 72 6.10 -7.23 6.17
C LEU A 72 5.80 -6.13 7.19
N ALA A 73 6.48 -4.99 7.11
CA ALA A 73 6.27 -3.87 8.02
C ALA A 73 4.82 -3.34 7.95
N GLY A 74 4.26 -3.22 6.74
CA GLY A 74 2.88 -2.80 6.55
C GLY A 74 1.85 -3.77 7.14
N VAL A 75 2.02 -5.07 6.87
CA VAL A 75 1.14 -6.13 7.39
C VAL A 75 1.26 -6.28 8.90
N TYR A 76 2.48 -6.20 9.44
CA TYR A 76 2.73 -6.27 10.88
C TYR A 76 2.14 -5.07 11.62
N THR A 77 2.24 -3.87 11.05
CA THR A 77 1.63 -2.66 11.63
C THR A 77 0.11 -2.81 11.69
N GLU A 78 -0.54 -3.28 10.62
CA GLU A 78 -1.99 -3.55 10.62
C GLU A 78 -2.35 -4.62 11.66
N TYR A 79 -1.60 -5.72 11.71
CA TYR A 79 -1.82 -6.78 12.69
C TYR A 79 -1.72 -6.25 14.13
N LEU A 80 -0.69 -5.44 14.43
CA LEU A 80 -0.50 -4.85 15.76
C LEU A 80 -1.66 -3.92 16.15
N MET A 81 -2.09 -3.07 15.21
CA MET A 81 -3.19 -2.12 15.43
C MET A 81 -4.54 -2.83 15.62
N LYS A 82 -4.81 -3.91 14.89
CA LYS A 82 -6.07 -4.67 14.96
C LYS A 82 -6.11 -5.69 16.09
N LYS A 83 -4.97 -6.23 16.53
CA LYS A 83 -4.91 -7.23 17.61
C LYS A 83 -5.23 -6.63 18.98
N ASN A 84 -4.84 -5.37 19.19
CA ASN A 84 -4.89 -4.74 20.49
C ASN A 84 -6.08 -3.76 20.57
N ASN A 85 -6.88 -3.84 21.64
CA ASN A 85 -8.11 -3.03 21.82
C ASN A 85 -7.83 -1.63 22.39
N ASP A 86 -6.57 -1.21 22.46
CA ASP A 86 -6.16 0.10 22.96
C ASP A 86 -6.65 1.25 22.07
N SER A 87 -6.58 2.49 22.58
CA SER A 87 -6.89 3.68 21.77
C SER A 87 -5.93 3.83 20.59
N LEU A 88 -6.42 4.33 19.45
CA LEU A 88 -5.59 4.60 18.26
C LEU A 88 -4.40 5.51 18.61
N TYR A 89 -4.67 6.54 19.43
CA TYR A 89 -3.66 7.52 19.81
C TYR A 89 -2.51 6.87 20.58
N TRP A 90 -2.80 5.97 21.51
CA TRP A 90 -1.76 5.26 22.27
C TRP A 90 -0.90 4.36 21.38
N GLN A 91 -1.53 3.62 20.47
CA GLN A 91 -0.82 2.79 19.49
C GLN A 91 0.08 3.64 18.57
N ASN A 92 -0.42 4.80 18.12
CA ASN A 92 0.34 5.73 17.30
C ASN A 92 1.53 6.34 18.07
N VAL A 93 1.34 6.72 19.34
CA VAL A 93 2.43 7.22 20.17
C VAL A 93 3.54 6.18 20.27
N GLN A 94 3.23 4.94 20.63
CA GLN A 94 4.23 3.87 20.70
C GLN A 94 4.96 3.66 19.37
N LEU A 95 4.21 3.54 18.26
CA LEU A 95 4.77 3.29 16.94
C LEU A 95 5.68 4.43 16.47
N TYR A 96 5.23 5.67 16.61
CA TYR A 96 6.00 6.83 16.17
C TYR A 96 7.17 7.15 17.11
N THR A 97 7.06 6.84 18.41
CA THR A 97 8.19 6.96 19.35
C THR A 97 9.33 6.04 18.93
N PHE A 98 9.05 4.75 18.67
CA PHE A 98 10.09 3.84 18.15
C PHE A 98 10.61 4.32 16.78
N GLY A 99 9.72 4.75 15.88
CA GLY A 99 10.11 5.33 14.59
C GLY A 99 11.06 6.52 14.72
N ALA A 100 10.81 7.43 15.65
CA ALA A 100 11.66 8.60 15.92
C ALA A 100 13.03 8.18 16.46
N ILE A 101 13.08 7.22 17.40
CA ILE A 101 14.34 6.68 17.94
C ILE A 101 15.20 6.06 16.83
N PHE A 102 14.61 5.23 15.96
CA PHE A 102 15.35 4.62 14.85
C PHE A 102 15.84 5.66 13.82
N ASN A 103 15.04 6.69 13.51
CA ASN A 103 15.47 7.77 12.62
C ASN A 103 16.62 8.59 13.24
N MET A 104 16.53 8.90 14.52
CA MET A 104 17.60 9.60 15.24
C MET A 104 18.89 8.77 15.31
N ALA A 105 18.78 7.47 15.59
CA ALA A 105 19.92 6.56 15.57
C ALA A 105 20.57 6.50 14.17
N ARG A 106 19.77 6.50 13.09
CA ARG A 106 20.28 6.53 11.72
C ARG A 106 21.08 7.82 11.44
N LEU A 107 20.55 8.98 11.86
CA LEU A 107 21.24 10.26 11.72
C LEU A 107 22.56 10.29 12.50
N LEU A 108 22.57 9.77 13.72
CA LEU A 108 23.79 9.63 14.52
C LEU A 108 24.81 8.73 13.82
N LEU A 109 24.39 7.57 13.29
CA LEU A 109 25.28 6.67 12.55
C LEU A 109 25.86 7.32 11.30
N ASP A 110 25.10 8.17 10.60
CA ASP A 110 25.61 8.91 9.45
C ASP A 110 26.62 9.99 9.86
N ASP A 111 26.41 10.68 10.97
CA ASP A 111 27.42 11.61 11.52
C ASP A 111 28.72 10.91 11.92
N PHE A 112 28.62 9.75 12.59
CA PHE A 112 29.78 8.94 12.95
C PHE A 112 30.54 8.45 11.72
N ARG A 113 29.84 8.05 10.65
CA ARG A 113 30.46 7.62 9.39
C ARG A 113 31.21 8.74 8.67
N VAL A 114 30.70 9.97 8.75
CA VAL A 114 31.31 11.15 8.12
C VAL A 114 32.26 11.88 9.09
N GLY A 115 32.54 11.31 10.27
CA GLY A 115 33.51 11.85 11.22
C GLY A 115 33.17 13.24 11.77
N PHE A 116 31.88 13.59 11.83
CA PHE A 116 31.40 14.92 12.28
C PHE A 116 31.99 16.13 11.53
N GLU A 117 32.56 15.95 10.32
CA GLU A 117 33.16 17.05 9.54
C GLU A 117 32.20 18.22 9.29
N LYS A 118 30.90 17.92 9.19
CA LYS A 118 29.83 18.89 8.95
C LYS A 118 29.07 19.27 10.23
N GLY A 119 29.60 18.97 11.41
CA GLY A 119 28.95 19.14 12.72
C GLY A 119 27.91 18.05 13.07
N PRO A 120 27.27 18.13 14.25
CA PRO A 120 26.21 17.21 14.65
C PRO A 120 24.90 17.43 13.87
N TRP A 121 24.13 16.37 13.66
CA TRP A 121 22.87 16.36 12.90
C TRP A 121 21.86 17.38 13.39
N TRP A 122 21.79 17.63 14.70
CA TRP A 122 20.82 18.56 15.30
C TRP A 122 21.02 20.00 14.80
N GLN A 123 22.28 20.43 14.61
CA GLN A 123 22.58 21.76 14.08
C GLN A 123 22.24 21.89 12.59
N ARG A 124 22.30 20.76 11.85
CA ARG A 124 21.97 20.73 10.43
C ARG A 124 20.50 20.48 10.14
N LEU A 125 19.72 20.06 11.14
CA LEU A 125 18.36 19.57 10.96
C LEU A 125 17.46 20.55 10.20
N VAL A 126 17.59 21.84 10.50
CA VAL A 126 16.77 22.92 9.94
C VAL A 126 17.50 23.73 8.85
N ASN A 127 18.73 23.36 8.51
CA ASN A 127 19.49 24.09 7.49
C ASN A 127 18.85 23.87 6.12
N GLY A 128 18.56 24.96 5.42
CA GLY A 128 17.90 24.92 4.11
C GLY A 128 16.39 24.66 4.16
N TYR A 129 15.75 24.71 5.34
CA TYR A 129 14.29 24.62 5.43
C TYR A 129 13.65 25.90 4.91
N SER A 130 12.92 25.76 3.81
CA SER A 130 12.06 26.81 3.28
C SER A 130 10.61 26.59 3.73
N THR A 131 9.74 27.57 3.50
CA THR A 131 8.29 27.45 3.78
C THR A 131 7.68 26.23 3.08
N THR A 132 8.16 25.88 1.88
CA THR A 132 7.69 24.69 1.15
C THR A 132 8.14 23.40 1.82
N THR A 133 9.35 23.35 2.40
CA THR A 133 9.83 22.21 3.19
C THR A 133 8.90 21.95 4.38
N TRP A 134 8.51 23.00 5.10
CA TRP A 134 7.56 22.88 6.22
C TRP A 134 6.18 22.39 5.77
N MET A 135 5.67 22.85 4.63
CA MET A 135 4.42 22.34 4.06
C MET A 135 4.50 20.85 3.74
N VAL A 136 5.63 20.36 3.20
CA VAL A 136 5.84 18.94 2.94
C VAL A 136 5.90 18.13 4.24
N VAL A 137 6.59 18.63 5.26
CA VAL A 137 6.68 17.96 6.59
C VAL A 137 5.29 17.82 7.21
N LEU A 138 4.49 18.88 7.20
CA LEU A 138 3.11 18.83 7.71
C LEU A 138 2.24 17.86 6.91
N ASN A 139 2.30 17.93 5.58
CA ASN A 139 1.54 17.03 4.71
C ASN A 139 1.91 15.55 4.91
N LEU A 140 3.19 15.26 5.12
CA LEU A 140 3.66 13.89 5.36
C LEU A 140 3.21 13.39 6.75
N GLY A 141 3.25 14.26 7.75
CA GLY A 141 2.74 13.97 9.09
C GLY A 141 1.24 13.67 9.10
N THR A 142 0.41 14.51 8.47
CA THR A 142 -1.04 14.30 8.39
C THR A 142 -1.38 13.04 7.60
N THR A 143 -0.69 12.79 6.48
CA THR A 143 -0.86 11.55 5.70
C THR A 143 -0.53 10.31 6.53
N GLY A 144 0.52 10.35 7.36
CA GLY A 144 0.88 9.27 8.28
C GLY A 144 -0.23 8.96 9.28
N LEU A 145 -0.83 9.99 9.89
CA LEU A 145 -1.94 9.84 10.83
C LEU A 145 -3.20 9.27 10.16
N LEU A 146 -3.55 9.77 8.96
CA LEU A 146 -4.66 9.26 8.16
C LEU A 146 -4.46 7.79 7.78
N VAL A 147 -3.24 7.40 7.40
CA VAL A 147 -2.90 6.02 7.10
C VAL A 147 -3.08 5.12 8.33
N SER A 148 -2.64 5.54 9.52
CA SER A 148 -2.86 4.79 10.75
C SER A 148 -4.35 4.64 11.07
N TRP A 149 -5.13 5.70 10.88
CA TRP A 149 -6.59 5.63 11.05
C TRP A 149 -7.23 4.63 10.08
N LEU A 150 -6.84 4.66 8.79
CA LEU A 150 -7.28 3.68 7.80
C LEU A 150 -6.87 2.25 8.18
N MET A 151 -5.68 2.04 8.74
CA MET A 151 -5.23 0.71 9.17
C MET A 151 -6.07 0.15 10.32
N LYS A 152 -6.56 1.01 11.21
CA LYS A 152 -7.38 0.57 12.36
C LYS A 152 -8.83 0.33 11.98
N TYR A 153 -9.43 1.28 11.25
CA TYR A 153 -10.88 1.31 11.03
C TYR A 153 -11.28 0.84 9.63
N ALA A 154 -10.35 0.78 8.69
CA ALA A 154 -10.58 0.29 7.35
C ALA A 154 -9.68 -0.90 7.02
N ASP A 155 -9.81 -1.37 5.79
CA ASP A 155 -8.96 -2.40 5.25
C ASP A 155 -7.76 -1.79 4.53
N ASN A 156 -6.62 -2.49 4.62
CA ASN A 156 -5.36 -2.10 3.97
C ASN A 156 -5.49 -1.84 2.46
N ILE A 157 -6.57 -2.33 1.87
CA ILE A 157 -6.94 -2.21 0.46
C ILE A 157 -7.52 -0.82 0.14
N VAL A 158 -8.33 -0.25 1.05
CA VAL A 158 -8.85 1.13 0.92
C VAL A 158 -7.69 2.14 0.83
N LYS A 159 -6.61 1.91 1.59
CA LYS A 159 -5.39 2.71 1.51
C LYS A 159 -4.77 2.68 0.12
N VAL A 160 -4.65 1.50 -0.49
CA VAL A 160 -4.05 1.39 -1.83
C VAL A 160 -4.91 2.14 -2.86
N TYR A 161 -6.24 2.08 -2.74
CA TYR A 161 -7.14 2.82 -3.62
C TYR A 161 -7.10 4.33 -3.43
N SER A 162 -7.05 4.81 -2.18
CA SER A 162 -6.82 6.23 -1.89
C SER A 162 -5.53 6.73 -2.54
N THR A 163 -4.50 5.89 -2.56
CA THR A 163 -3.22 6.21 -3.21
C THR A 163 -3.36 6.29 -4.74
N SER A 164 -4.11 5.37 -5.36
CA SER A 164 -4.40 5.42 -6.80
C SER A 164 -5.17 6.67 -7.21
N MET A 165 -6.17 7.09 -6.43
CA MET A 165 -6.92 8.32 -6.69
C MET A 165 -6.05 9.56 -6.50
N ALA A 166 -5.16 9.56 -5.50
CA ALA A 166 -4.19 10.64 -5.31
C ALA A 166 -3.22 10.75 -6.50
N MET A 167 -2.76 9.64 -7.08
CA MET A 167 -1.93 9.66 -8.30
C MET A 167 -2.68 10.29 -9.48
N LEU A 168 -3.94 9.92 -9.67
CA LEU A 168 -4.84 10.50 -10.67
C LEU A 168 -4.95 12.02 -10.54
N LEU A 169 -5.30 12.47 -9.34
CA LEU A 169 -5.47 13.89 -9.04
C LEU A 169 -4.15 14.67 -9.20
N THR A 170 -3.03 14.07 -8.75
CA THR A 170 -1.69 14.65 -8.92
C THR A 170 -1.34 14.81 -10.40
N MET A 171 -1.67 13.84 -11.25
CA MET A 171 -1.46 13.92 -12.68
C MET A 171 -2.27 15.06 -13.31
N ILE A 172 -3.57 15.15 -13.01
CA ILE A 172 -4.45 16.21 -13.50
C ILE A 172 -3.94 17.59 -13.07
N LEU A 173 -3.64 17.76 -11.77
CA LEU A 173 -3.08 19.01 -11.26
C LEU A 173 -1.73 19.35 -11.90
N SER A 174 -0.89 18.36 -12.19
CA SER A 174 0.41 18.60 -12.83
C SER A 174 0.28 19.09 -14.27
N ILE A 175 -0.75 18.64 -15.00
CA ILE A 175 -1.06 19.16 -16.35
C ILE A 175 -1.40 20.64 -16.27
N PHE A 176 -2.29 21.02 -15.34
CA PHE A 176 -2.75 22.41 -15.22
C PHE A 176 -1.73 23.37 -14.60
N LEU A 177 -1.01 22.93 -13.55
CA LEU A 177 -0.08 23.79 -12.80
C LEU A 177 1.32 23.85 -13.41
N PHE A 178 1.81 22.74 -13.98
CA PHE A 178 3.19 22.61 -14.42
C PHE A 178 3.34 22.38 -15.93
N ASN A 179 2.23 22.43 -16.70
CA ASN A 179 2.21 22.09 -18.13
C ASN A 179 2.84 20.72 -18.42
N PHE A 180 2.69 19.78 -17.47
CA PHE A 180 3.25 18.45 -17.58
C PHE A 180 2.58 17.68 -18.73
N LYS A 181 3.37 17.09 -19.62
CA LYS A 181 2.87 16.25 -20.71
C LYS A 181 2.64 14.83 -20.17
N PRO A 182 1.38 14.39 -19.96
CA PRO A 182 1.12 13.07 -19.41
C PRO A 182 1.61 12.00 -20.39
N THR A 183 2.35 11.03 -19.87
CA THR A 183 2.80 9.90 -20.67
C THR A 183 1.64 8.91 -20.85
N MET A 184 1.59 8.22 -21.99
CA MET A 184 0.55 7.20 -22.24
C MET A 184 0.61 6.07 -21.20
N GLN A 185 1.82 5.78 -20.70
CA GLN A 185 2.07 4.80 -19.64
C GLN A 185 1.39 5.21 -18.32
N LEU A 186 1.45 6.50 -17.94
CA LEU A 186 0.80 7.03 -16.74
C LEU A 186 -0.71 6.90 -16.82
N PHE A 187 -1.31 7.29 -17.96
CA PHE A 187 -2.75 7.18 -18.19
C PHE A 187 -3.21 5.71 -18.16
N LEU A 188 -2.52 4.82 -18.89
CA LEU A 188 -2.87 3.41 -18.95
C LEU A 188 -2.74 2.73 -17.57
N GLY A 189 -1.67 3.03 -16.83
CA GLY A 189 -1.48 2.47 -15.49
C GLY A 189 -2.59 2.86 -14.51
N ILE A 190 -3.07 4.10 -14.61
CA ILE A 190 -4.21 4.60 -13.84
C ILE A 190 -5.51 3.88 -14.20
N VAL A 191 -5.82 3.71 -15.49
CA VAL A 191 -7.03 3.00 -15.94
C VAL A 191 -7.02 1.55 -15.44
N ILE A 192 -5.87 0.87 -15.53
CA ILE A 192 -5.70 -0.49 -15.00
C ILE A 192 -5.96 -0.54 -13.49
N CYS A 193 -5.47 0.45 -12.74
CA CYS A 193 -5.74 0.54 -11.30
C CYS A 193 -7.24 0.72 -10.99
N MET A 194 -7.97 1.48 -11.81
CA MET A 194 -9.42 1.67 -11.67
C MET A 194 -10.22 0.41 -12.02
N ILE A 195 -9.80 -0.36 -13.04
CA ILE A 195 -10.42 -1.65 -13.38
C ILE A 195 -10.17 -2.67 -12.27
N SER A 196 -8.96 -2.72 -11.73
CA SER A 196 -8.62 -3.55 -10.57
C SER A 196 -9.49 -3.22 -9.35
N LEU A 197 -9.75 -1.93 -9.09
CA LEU A 197 -10.68 -1.46 -8.06
C LEU A 197 -12.08 -2.04 -8.24
N HIS A 198 -12.65 -1.86 -9.44
CA HIS A 198 -13.99 -2.35 -9.75
C HIS A 198 -14.07 -3.88 -9.56
N MET A 199 -13.04 -4.61 -10.02
CA MET A 199 -12.99 -6.06 -9.91
C MET A 199 -12.86 -6.56 -8.46
N TYR A 200 -12.21 -5.79 -7.57
CA TYR A 200 -12.05 -6.19 -6.17
C TYR A 200 -13.33 -6.00 -5.33
N PHE A 201 -14.05 -4.89 -5.55
CA PHE A 201 -15.25 -4.54 -4.77
C PHE A 201 -16.56 -4.98 -5.40
N ALA A 202 -16.59 -5.24 -6.71
CA ALA A 202 -17.81 -5.76 -7.33
C ALA A 202 -18.13 -7.13 -6.73
N PRO A 203 -19.34 -7.31 -6.19
CA PRO A 203 -19.73 -8.59 -5.64
C PRO A 203 -19.79 -9.63 -6.76
N VAL A 204 -19.46 -10.89 -6.45
CA VAL A 204 -19.30 -11.98 -7.45
C VAL A 204 -20.53 -12.13 -8.36
N HIS A 205 -21.72 -11.75 -7.89
CA HIS A 205 -22.98 -11.78 -8.65
C HIS A 205 -23.16 -10.65 -9.68
N MET A 206 -22.35 -9.59 -9.64
CA MET A 206 -22.36 -8.50 -10.64
C MET A 206 -21.32 -8.70 -11.75
N LEU A 207 -20.34 -9.59 -11.55
CA LEU A 207 -19.26 -9.86 -12.51
C LEU A 207 -19.46 -11.14 -13.32
N VAL A 208 -20.36 -12.01 -12.86
CA VAL A 208 -20.78 -13.21 -13.56
C VAL A 208 -22.30 -13.25 -13.46
N ASP A 209 -23.00 -13.18 -14.60
CA ASP A 209 -24.42 -13.52 -14.69
C ASP A 209 -24.59 -15.02 -14.41
N LEU A 210 -24.36 -15.43 -13.16
CA LEU A 210 -24.80 -16.73 -12.68
C LEU A 210 -26.30 -16.62 -12.47
N PRO A 211 -27.12 -17.49 -13.10
CA PRO A 211 -28.54 -17.50 -12.82
C PRO A 211 -28.73 -17.68 -11.32
N ILE A 212 -29.58 -16.85 -10.74
CA ILE A 212 -29.98 -16.93 -9.33
C ILE A 212 -30.71 -18.27 -9.17
N THR A 213 -29.98 -19.35 -8.94
CA THR A 213 -30.57 -20.57 -8.40
C THR A 213 -30.95 -20.21 -6.97
N LYS A 214 -32.21 -19.81 -6.78
CA LYS A 214 -32.84 -19.73 -5.47
C LYS A 214 -32.59 -21.07 -4.78
N THR A 215 -31.64 -21.14 -3.88
CA THR A 215 -31.59 -22.22 -2.91
C THR A 215 -32.87 -22.09 -2.08
N PRO A 216 -33.72 -23.12 -2.01
CA PRO A 216 -34.85 -23.05 -1.10
C PRO A 216 -34.27 -22.94 0.30
N THR A 217 -34.77 -21.96 1.05
CA THR A 217 -34.64 -21.90 2.51
C THR A 217 -35.15 -23.22 3.06
N VAL A 218 -34.25 -24.19 3.23
CA VAL A 218 -34.50 -25.35 4.09
C VAL A 218 -34.49 -24.79 5.50
N THR A 219 -35.68 -24.44 5.96
CA THR A 219 -35.99 -24.16 7.36
C THR A 219 -35.44 -25.30 8.20
N LEU A 220 -34.36 -25.02 8.94
CA LEU A 220 -33.71 -25.92 9.89
C LEU A 220 -34.64 -26.40 11.04
N ASN A 221 -35.92 -25.99 11.04
CA ASN A 221 -36.90 -26.35 12.06
C ASN A 221 -37.65 -27.67 11.78
N GLU A 222 -37.62 -28.24 10.57
CA GLU A 222 -38.35 -29.51 10.32
C GLU A 222 -37.54 -30.77 10.65
N VAL A 223 -36.21 -30.70 10.67
CA VAL A 223 -35.36 -31.87 10.97
C VAL A 223 -35.30 -32.16 12.48
N ALA A 224 -35.52 -31.16 13.33
CA ALA A 224 -35.54 -31.34 14.79
C ALA A 224 -36.83 -31.99 15.29
N VAL A 225 -37.98 -31.74 14.64
CA VAL A 225 -39.27 -32.26 15.10
C VAL A 225 -39.48 -33.74 14.76
N LYS A 226 -38.93 -34.23 13.63
CA LYS A 226 -39.05 -35.65 13.27
C LYS A 226 -38.21 -36.61 14.11
N ARG A 227 -37.17 -36.14 14.82
CA ARG A 227 -36.35 -36.99 15.70
C ARG A 227 -36.85 -37.09 17.14
N ALA A 228 -37.84 -36.29 17.54
CA ALA A 228 -38.42 -36.32 18.88
C ALA A 228 -39.73 -37.12 18.97
N GLY A 229 -40.23 -37.67 17.85
CA GLY A 229 -41.50 -38.42 17.79
C GLY A 229 -41.36 -39.94 17.62
N GLU A 230 -40.13 -40.48 17.56
CA GLU A 230 -39.86 -41.91 17.39
C GLU A 230 -38.92 -42.44 18.49
N SER A 231 -39.29 -42.17 19.75
CA SER A 231 -38.71 -42.85 20.92
C SER A 231 -39.78 -43.08 21.97
#